data_AF-A0A6P2RJ38-F1
#
_entry.id   AF-A0A6P2RJ38-F1
#
_cell.length_a   1.000
_cell.length_b   1.000
_cell.length_c   1.000
_cell.angle_alpha   90.00
_cell.angle_beta   90.00
_cell.angle_gamma   90.00
#
_symmetry.space_group_name_H-M   'P 1'
#
loop_
_entity.id
_entity.type
_entity.pdbx_description
1 polymer ?
#
loop_
_entity_poly.entity_id
_entity_poly.type
_entity_poly.pdbx_seq_one_letter_code
_entity_poly.pdbx_strand_id
1 'polypeptide(L)'
;MNTARHRYLIGNLQHAPNVTMTIVQTIDKPDEKSYRYCTGRVTVELEYPETSCGSTTQIKKFPFDGKWFPLDLRSFEMHVGDFILPPELCRQGIGTLCWSEIRRTLPLPSSCPFFLSGGLSSNDATITGKILGKVDTIDNIARRDAFWRRMLDPATLSFVSDDNGEGSFRGLFVDPVAHHSYVPKAVATTI
;
A
#
# COMPACT_ATOMS: atom_id res chain seq x y z
N MET A 1 19.68 8.76 10.74
CA MET A 1 18.40 8.21 10.25
C MET A 1 17.80 7.38 11.37
N ASN A 2 16.53 7.61 11.68
CA ASN A 2 15.79 6.78 12.65
C ASN A 2 14.91 5.81 11.84
N THR A 3 15.04 4.51 12.11
CA THR A 3 14.33 3.47 11.36
C THR A 3 13.47 2.64 12.30
N ALA A 4 12.17 2.58 12.02
CA ALA A 4 11.20 1.71 12.70
C ALA A 4 10.77 0.57 11.78
N ARG A 5 10.56 -0.63 12.34
CA ARG A 5 10.04 -1.80 11.62
C ARG A 5 8.79 -2.30 12.33
N HIS A 6 7.70 -2.41 11.60
CA HIS A 6 6.42 -2.91 12.11
C HIS A 6 6.07 -4.18 11.35
N ARG A 7 5.90 -5.30 12.08
CA ARG A 7 5.67 -6.62 11.49
C ARG A 7 4.25 -7.08 11.74
N TYR A 8 3.66 -7.67 10.71
CA TYR A 8 2.29 -8.17 10.73
C TYR A 8 2.22 -9.53 10.04
N LEU A 9 1.45 -10.43 10.61
CA LEU A 9 0.97 -11.64 9.96
C LEU A 9 -0.36 -11.32 9.28
N ILE A 10 -0.44 -11.52 7.97
CA ILE A 10 -1.68 -11.39 7.21
C ILE A 10 -2.23 -12.78 6.90
N GLY A 11 -3.41 -13.05 7.46
CA GLY A 11 -4.17 -14.27 7.24
C GLY A 11 -5.51 -13.99 6.59
N ASN A 12 -6.12 -15.02 6.01
CA ASN A 12 -7.55 -14.94 5.64
C ASN A 12 -8.44 -14.79 6.90
N LEU A 13 -9.74 -14.59 6.75
CA LEU A 13 -10.67 -14.44 7.88
C LEU A 13 -10.73 -15.68 8.81
N GLN A 14 -10.23 -16.83 8.35
CA GLN A 14 -10.11 -18.07 9.12
C GLN A 14 -8.72 -18.23 9.76
N HIS A 15 -7.89 -17.17 9.72
CA HIS A 15 -6.55 -17.11 10.30
C HIS A 15 -5.55 -18.12 9.70
N ALA A 16 -5.79 -18.62 8.48
CA ALA A 16 -4.75 -19.36 7.75
C ALA A 16 -3.68 -18.35 7.29
N PRO A 17 -2.44 -18.42 7.82
CA PRO A 17 -1.42 -17.43 7.57
C PRO A 17 -0.78 -17.65 6.21
N ASN A 18 -0.76 -16.61 5.38
CA ASN A 18 -0.24 -16.71 4.01
C ASN A 18 0.84 -15.69 3.69
N VAL A 19 0.92 -14.59 4.44
CA VAL A 19 1.86 -13.49 4.13
C VAL A 19 2.37 -12.85 5.43
N THR A 20 3.68 -12.66 5.54
CA THR A 20 4.26 -11.75 6.55
C THR A 20 4.51 -10.41 5.88
N MET A 21 3.97 -9.34 6.46
CA MET A 21 4.20 -7.96 6.03
C MET A 21 5.14 -7.27 7.00
N THR A 22 6.17 -6.59 6.48
CA THR A 22 7.03 -5.70 7.26
C THR A 22 6.96 -4.30 6.67
N ILE A 23 6.47 -3.34 7.46
CA ILE A 23 6.50 -1.91 7.12
C ILE A 23 7.77 -1.33 7.75
N VAL A 24 8.67 -0.84 6.92
CA VAL A 24 9.89 -0.16 7.34
C VAL A 24 9.71 1.33 7.12
N GLN A 25 9.97 2.13 8.14
CA GLN A 25 9.86 3.57 8.08
C GLN A 25 11.20 4.17 8.40
N THR A 26 11.74 5.00 7.51
CA THR A 26 13.00 5.69 7.72
C THR A 26 12.75 7.19 7.74
N ILE A 27 13.18 7.85 8.80
CA ILE A 27 13.13 9.31 8.93
C ILE A 27 14.47 9.88 8.48
N ASP A 28 14.44 10.65 7.39
CA ASP A 28 15.62 11.20 6.72
C ASP A 28 16.24 12.37 7.50
N LYS A 29 15.39 13.22 8.09
CA LYS A 29 15.81 14.35 8.91
C LYS A 29 15.00 14.39 10.21
N PRO A 30 15.59 14.06 11.36
CA PRO A 30 15.02 14.46 12.64
C PRO A 30 15.21 15.98 12.77
N ASP A 31 14.13 16.75 12.83
CA ASP A 31 14.23 18.15 13.22
C ASP A 31 14.11 18.22 14.76
N GLU A 32 15.24 18.40 15.43
CA GLU A 32 15.30 18.55 16.89
C GLU A 32 14.57 19.81 17.39
N LYS A 33 14.33 20.79 16.52
CA LYS A 33 13.72 22.08 16.86
C LYS A 33 12.25 22.18 16.44
N SER A 34 11.76 21.29 15.60
CA SER A 34 10.35 21.20 15.29
C SER A 34 9.91 19.74 15.17
N TYR A 35 8.96 19.33 16.01
CA TYR A 35 8.23 18.07 15.85
C TYR A 35 7.38 18.03 14.55
N ARG A 36 7.58 18.94 13.58
CA ARG A 36 6.61 19.23 12.51
C ARG A 36 7.11 18.99 11.10
N TYR A 37 8.41 19.05 10.81
CA TYR A 37 8.93 18.87 9.44
C TYR A 37 9.70 17.55 9.29
N CYS A 38 9.01 16.42 9.49
CA CYS A 38 9.61 15.10 9.22
C CYS A 38 9.42 14.71 7.75
N THR A 39 10.54 14.49 7.07
CA THR A 39 10.59 13.80 5.78
C THR A 39 11.04 12.37 6.02
N GLY A 40 10.46 11.43 5.31
CA GLY A 40 10.94 10.05 5.37
C GLY A 40 10.42 9.18 4.25
N ARG A 41 10.75 7.90 4.37
CA ARG A 41 10.44 6.86 3.38
C ARG A 41 9.78 5.67 4.05
N VAL A 42 8.68 5.20 3.47
CA VAL A 42 8.02 3.96 3.85
C VAL A 42 8.40 2.94 2.79
N THR A 43 8.92 1.81 3.24
CA THR A 43 8.96 0.61 2.41
C THR A 43 8.08 -0.47 3.00
N VAL A 44 7.45 -1.27 2.14
CA VAL A 44 6.73 -2.48 2.56
C VAL A 44 7.45 -3.67 1.96
N GLU A 45 7.75 -4.65 2.79
CA GLU A 45 8.23 -5.97 2.39
C GLU A 45 7.11 -6.99 2.64
N LEU A 46 6.76 -7.79 1.63
CA LEU A 46 5.85 -8.93 1.78
C LEU A 46 6.61 -10.22 1.59
N GLU A 47 6.48 -11.15 2.53
CA GLU A 47 7.06 -12.50 2.50
C GLU A 47 5.92 -13.51 2.37
N TYR A 48 5.90 -14.31 1.31
CA TYR A 48 4.82 -15.25 1.00
C TYR A 48 5.36 -16.47 0.23
N PRO A 49 4.68 -17.63 0.32
CA PRO A 49 5.10 -18.83 -0.40
C PRO A 49 4.77 -18.72 -1.90
N GLU A 50 5.76 -18.99 -2.75
CA GLU A 50 5.52 -19.13 -4.18
C GLU A 50 4.82 -20.47 -4.49
N THR A 51 3.76 -20.45 -5.30
CA THR A 51 3.00 -21.68 -5.66
C THR A 51 3.58 -22.40 -6.88
N SER A 52 4.75 -22.00 -7.36
CA SER A 52 5.45 -22.51 -8.55
C SER A 52 6.24 -23.78 -8.25
N CYS A 53 5.68 -24.95 -8.57
CA CYS A 53 6.39 -26.25 -8.69
C CYS A 53 7.09 -26.77 -7.41
N GLY A 54 6.44 -27.70 -6.70
CA GLY A 54 7.14 -28.66 -5.81
C GLY A 54 7.90 -28.05 -4.63
N SER A 55 7.23 -27.96 -3.48
CA SER A 55 7.79 -27.90 -2.11
C SER A 55 9.15 -27.21 -1.88
N THR A 56 9.39 -26.05 -2.47
CA THR A 56 10.45 -25.15 -2.02
C THR A 56 9.87 -23.75 -1.86
N THR A 57 9.68 -23.35 -0.61
CA THR A 57 9.20 -22.03 -0.21
C THR A 57 10.19 -20.96 -0.68
N GLN A 58 10.05 -20.48 -1.91
CA GLN A 58 10.73 -19.27 -2.33
C GLN A 58 9.98 -18.08 -1.71
N ILE A 59 10.61 -17.48 -0.70
CA ILE A 59 10.13 -16.24 -0.09
C ILE A 59 10.59 -15.10 -0.98
N LYS A 60 9.69 -14.58 -1.81
CA LYS A 60 9.99 -13.39 -2.61
C LYS A 60 9.56 -12.15 -1.84
N LYS A 61 10.48 -11.22 -1.62
CA LYS A 61 10.20 -9.91 -1.02
C LYS A 61 9.69 -8.97 -2.10
N PHE A 62 8.50 -8.43 -1.91
CA PHE A 62 7.99 -7.32 -2.71
C PHE A 62 8.32 -5.99 -2.02
N PRO A 63 9.13 -5.09 -2.61
CA PRO A 63 9.37 -3.76 -2.06
C PRO A 63 8.38 -2.74 -2.65
N PHE A 64 7.63 -2.07 -1.78
CA PHE A 64 7.07 -0.75 -2.04
C PHE A 64 8.08 0.32 -1.60
N ASP A 65 8.15 1.48 -2.27
CA ASP A 65 8.83 2.69 -1.78
C ASP A 65 7.93 3.92 -1.94
N GLY A 66 7.63 4.58 -0.83
CA GLY A 66 6.85 5.80 -0.78
C GLY A 66 7.59 6.86 0.02
N LYS A 67 7.69 8.08 -0.50
CA LYS A 67 8.36 9.19 0.19
C LYS A 67 7.33 10.17 0.71
N TRP A 68 7.36 10.48 2.00
CA TRP A 68 6.50 11.51 2.58
C TRP A 68 7.29 12.76 2.99
N PHE A 69 6.62 13.89 2.96
CA PHE A 69 7.17 15.21 3.28
C PHE A 69 6.06 16.16 3.77
N PRO A 70 6.41 17.19 4.57
CA PRO A 70 5.46 18.25 4.90
C PRO A 70 5.13 19.07 3.64
N LEU A 71 3.84 19.37 3.45
CA LEU A 71 3.38 20.33 2.43
C LEU A 71 3.34 21.75 3.00
N ASP A 72 2.88 21.87 4.24
CA ASP A 72 2.78 23.13 4.96
C ASP A 72 2.89 22.89 6.49
N LEU A 73 2.50 23.88 7.30
CA LEU A 73 2.57 23.82 8.77
C LEU A 73 1.65 22.75 9.41
N ARG A 74 0.65 22.26 8.68
CA ARG A 74 -0.43 21.41 9.19
C ARG A 74 -0.74 20.21 8.30
N SER A 75 -0.13 20.10 7.12
CA SER A 75 -0.39 19.00 6.19
C SER A 75 0.87 18.35 5.64
N PHE A 76 0.71 17.10 5.22
CA PHE A 76 1.76 16.24 4.72
C PHE A 76 1.33 15.58 3.42
N GLU A 77 2.26 15.18 2.59
CA GLU A 77 2.01 14.42 1.37
C GLU A 77 2.97 13.24 1.27
N MET A 78 2.47 12.11 0.79
CA MET A 78 3.27 10.96 0.40
C MET A 78 3.17 10.75 -1.10
N HIS A 79 4.32 10.84 -1.77
CA HIS A 79 4.49 10.41 -3.13
C HIS A 79 4.66 8.89 -3.15
N VAL A 80 3.70 8.21 -3.76
CA VAL A 80 3.62 6.78 -3.96
C VAL A 80 4.42 6.43 -5.21
N GLY A 81 5.46 5.61 -5.05
CA GLY A 81 6.14 4.97 -6.18
C GLY A 81 5.33 3.79 -6.74
N ASP A 82 6.00 2.85 -7.39
CA ASP A 82 5.32 1.67 -7.93
C ASP A 82 4.78 0.78 -6.80
N PHE A 83 3.47 0.57 -6.76
CA PHE A 83 2.81 -0.36 -5.86
C PHE A 83 2.06 -1.43 -6.64
N ILE A 84 2.75 -2.50 -7.00
CA ILE A 84 2.20 -3.62 -7.77
C ILE A 84 2.30 -4.90 -6.95
N LEU A 85 1.19 -5.32 -6.34
CA LEU A 85 1.19 -6.61 -5.63
C LEU A 85 1.52 -7.76 -6.60
N PRO A 86 2.30 -8.76 -6.15
CA PRO A 86 2.46 -10.00 -6.88
C PRO A 86 1.09 -10.63 -7.23
N PRO A 87 0.98 -11.31 -8.39
CA PRO A 87 -0.26 -11.97 -8.81
C PRO A 87 -0.84 -12.90 -7.74
N GLU A 88 0.03 -13.61 -7.02
CA GLU A 88 -0.34 -14.56 -5.95
C GLU A 88 -1.08 -13.88 -4.81
N LEU A 89 -0.78 -12.61 -4.54
CA LEU A 89 -1.36 -11.82 -3.46
C LEU A 89 -2.56 -10.98 -3.91
N CYS A 90 -2.85 -10.96 -5.22
CA CYS A 90 -3.99 -10.24 -5.76
C CYS A 90 -5.32 -10.85 -5.29
N ARG A 91 -6.36 -10.01 -5.26
CA ARG A 91 -7.75 -10.35 -4.86
C ARG A 91 -7.95 -10.82 -3.40
N GLN A 92 -6.90 -10.88 -2.58
CA GLN A 92 -6.97 -11.33 -1.18
C GLN A 92 -7.12 -10.20 -0.14
N GLY A 93 -7.18 -8.93 -0.57
CA GLY A 93 -7.30 -7.78 0.35
C GLY A 93 -5.99 -7.32 0.99
N ILE A 94 -4.86 -7.96 0.66
CA ILE A 94 -3.52 -7.63 1.17
C ILE A 94 -3.18 -6.16 0.96
N GLY A 95 -3.38 -5.62 -0.24
CA GLY A 95 -3.05 -4.23 -0.54
C GLY A 95 -3.80 -3.24 0.33
N THR A 96 -5.09 -3.48 0.57
CA THR A 96 -5.88 -2.65 1.48
C THR A 96 -5.31 -2.67 2.90
N LEU A 97 -4.90 -3.83 3.40
CA LEU A 97 -4.27 -3.94 4.72
C LEU A 97 -2.91 -3.25 4.76
N CYS A 98 -2.08 -3.37 3.72
CA CYS A 98 -0.81 -2.66 3.63
C CYS A 98 -1.01 -1.15 3.84
N TRP A 99 -1.94 -0.55 3.11
CA TRP A 99 -2.19 0.89 3.20
C TRP A 99 -2.82 1.31 4.53
N SER A 100 -3.72 0.50 5.10
CA SER A 100 -4.27 0.76 6.43
C SER A 100 -3.18 0.75 7.52
N GLU A 101 -2.29 -0.25 7.49
CA GLU A 101 -1.19 -0.34 8.46
C GLU A 101 -0.13 0.73 8.23
N ILE A 102 0.12 1.15 6.97
CA ILE A 102 0.95 2.34 6.70
C ILE A 102 0.32 3.56 7.38
N ARG A 103 -0.99 3.79 7.22
CA ARG A 103 -1.67 4.93 7.86
C ARG A 103 -1.50 4.93 9.38
N ARG A 104 -1.63 3.76 10.01
CA ARG A 104 -1.55 3.59 11.47
C ARG A 104 -0.14 3.76 12.01
N THR A 105 0.85 3.27 11.27
CA THR A 105 2.24 3.26 11.72
C THR A 105 2.96 4.57 11.45
N LEU A 106 2.47 5.40 10.51
CA LEU A 106 3.14 6.66 10.16
C LEU A 106 3.32 7.56 11.40
N PRO A 107 4.52 8.11 11.64
CA PRO A 107 4.81 8.95 12.80
C PRO A 107 4.28 10.39 12.58
N LEU A 108 3.02 10.51 12.17
CA LEU A 108 2.35 11.76 11.85
C LEU A 108 1.17 11.98 12.83
N PRO A 109 0.87 13.22 13.23
CA PRO A 109 -0.31 13.49 14.03
C PRO A 109 -1.58 13.05 13.30
N SER A 110 -2.44 12.29 13.97
CA SER A 110 -3.69 11.75 13.37
C SER A 110 -4.66 12.84 12.90
N SER A 111 -4.59 14.03 13.50
CA SER A 111 -5.41 15.20 13.16
C SER A 111 -4.92 15.97 11.93
N CYS A 112 -3.70 15.70 11.44
CA CYS A 112 -3.16 16.41 10.30
C CYS A 112 -3.64 15.79 8.98
N PRO A 113 -4.14 16.61 8.03
CA PRO A 113 -4.37 16.17 6.65
C PRO A 113 -3.12 15.53 6.07
N PHE A 114 -3.31 14.37 5.45
CA PHE A 114 -2.23 13.62 4.82
C PHE A 114 -2.67 13.21 3.43
N PHE A 115 -2.00 13.74 2.42
CA PHE A 115 -2.32 13.51 1.02
C PHE A 115 -1.50 12.34 0.47
N LEU A 116 -2.09 11.57 -0.44
CA LEU A 116 -1.35 10.67 -1.32
C LEU A 116 -1.29 11.28 -2.71
N SER A 117 -0.18 11.10 -3.41
CA SER A 117 -0.06 11.34 -4.84
C SER A 117 0.80 10.27 -5.49
N GLY A 118 0.60 10.02 -6.79
CA GLY A 118 1.40 9.05 -7.51
C GLY A 118 1.03 8.95 -8.98
N GLY A 119 1.88 8.27 -9.74
CA GLY A 119 1.62 7.88 -11.12
C GLY A 119 0.81 6.58 -11.21
N LEU A 120 0.03 6.46 -12.27
CA LEU A 120 -0.53 5.20 -12.73
C LEU A 120 0.28 4.80 -13.97
N SER A 121 0.66 3.53 -14.09
CA SER A 121 1.49 3.06 -15.21
C SER A 121 0.78 1.97 -15.99
N SER A 122 0.98 1.92 -17.31
CA SER A 122 0.53 0.81 -18.15
C SER A 122 1.14 -0.54 -17.74
N ASN A 123 2.28 -0.52 -17.03
CA ASN A 123 2.93 -1.73 -16.52
C ASN A 123 2.08 -2.50 -15.52
N ASP A 124 1.16 -1.82 -14.83
CA ASP A 124 0.22 -2.46 -13.92
C ASP A 124 -1.21 -2.51 -14.49
N ALA A 125 -1.42 -2.13 -15.75
CA ALA A 125 -2.74 -2.21 -16.40
C ALA A 125 -3.21 -3.66 -16.59
N THR A 126 -2.28 -4.60 -16.75
CA THR A 126 -2.57 -6.04 -16.83
C THR A 126 -1.69 -6.80 -15.85
N ILE A 127 -2.28 -7.72 -15.08
CA ILE A 127 -1.53 -8.61 -14.19
C ILE A 127 -1.73 -10.05 -14.65
N THR A 128 -0.64 -10.72 -14.99
CA THR A 128 -0.62 -12.14 -15.36
C THR A 128 0.23 -12.92 -14.37
N GLY A 129 -0.31 -14.04 -13.89
CA GLY A 129 0.43 -14.94 -13.01
C GLY A 129 -0.48 -15.93 -12.31
N LYS A 130 0.01 -16.54 -11.22
CA LYS A 130 -0.81 -17.44 -10.42
C LYS A 130 -1.71 -16.62 -9.49
N ILE A 131 -2.98 -16.53 -9.81
CA ILE A 131 -3.99 -15.83 -9.01
C ILE A 131 -4.91 -16.89 -8.41
N LEU A 132 -4.99 -16.95 -7.07
CA LEU A 132 -5.77 -17.97 -6.36
C LEU A 132 -5.45 -19.41 -6.80
N GLY A 133 -4.16 -19.68 -7.07
CA GLY A 133 -3.66 -21.01 -7.44
C GLY A 133 -3.81 -21.39 -8.92
N LYS A 134 -4.40 -20.53 -9.76
CA LYS A 134 -4.54 -20.77 -11.20
C LYS A 134 -3.77 -19.72 -11.99
N VAL A 135 -3.18 -20.10 -13.12
CA VAL A 135 -2.64 -19.11 -14.07
C VAL A 135 -3.83 -18.35 -14.65
N ASP A 136 -3.84 -17.05 -14.43
CA ASP A 136 -4.91 -16.14 -14.82
C ASP A 136 -4.31 -14.81 -15.26
N THR A 137 -5.05 -14.09 -16.09
CA THR A 137 -4.72 -12.73 -16.53
C THR A 137 -5.89 -11.84 -16.19
N ILE A 138 -5.62 -10.78 -15.42
CA ILE A 138 -6.63 -9.81 -15.03
C ILE A 138 -6.40 -8.50 -15.75
N ASP A 139 -7.47 -7.98 -16.35
CA ASP A 139 -7.57 -6.55 -16.62
C ASP A 139 -7.60 -5.83 -15.27
N ASN A 140 -6.52 -5.10 -15.00
CA ASN A 140 -6.26 -4.54 -13.69
C ASN A 140 -6.67 -3.07 -13.59
N ILE A 141 -6.90 -2.36 -14.71
CA ILE A 141 -7.18 -0.91 -14.71
C ILE A 141 -8.37 -0.60 -13.80
N ALA A 142 -9.54 -1.20 -14.06
CA ALA A 142 -10.74 -0.94 -13.27
C ALA A 142 -10.57 -1.28 -11.78
N ARG A 143 -9.82 -2.36 -11.48
CA ARG A 143 -9.56 -2.79 -10.10
C ARG A 143 -8.62 -1.83 -9.37
N ARG A 144 -7.53 -1.42 -10.02
CA ARG A 144 -6.53 -0.48 -9.52
C ARG A 144 -7.15 0.90 -9.30
N ASP A 145 -7.93 1.37 -10.25
CA ASP A 145 -8.60 2.66 -10.16
C ASP A 145 -9.64 2.67 -9.02
N ALA A 146 -10.46 1.63 -8.92
CA ALA A 146 -11.38 1.47 -7.80
C ALA A 146 -10.65 1.38 -6.45
N PHE A 147 -9.45 0.80 -6.44
CA PHE A 147 -8.62 0.73 -5.25
C PHE A 147 -8.11 2.11 -4.81
N TRP A 148 -7.47 2.87 -5.71
CA TRP A 148 -7.00 4.22 -5.41
C TRP A 148 -8.13 5.18 -5.06
N ARG A 149 -9.25 5.15 -5.79
CA ARG A 149 -10.43 5.99 -5.47
C ARG A 149 -10.99 5.74 -4.07
N ARG A 150 -10.92 4.52 -3.54
CA ARG A 150 -11.33 4.23 -2.14
C ARG A 150 -10.36 4.76 -1.09
N MET A 151 -9.10 4.99 -1.46
CA MET A 151 -8.08 5.52 -0.55
C MET A 151 -8.06 7.04 -0.53
N LEU A 152 -8.86 7.71 -1.35
CA LEU A 152 -8.81 9.15 -1.50
C LEU A 152 -10.18 9.74 -1.20
N ASP A 153 -10.22 10.82 -0.41
CA ASP A 153 -11.45 11.55 -0.14
C ASP A 153 -12.00 12.13 -1.46
N PRO A 154 -13.24 11.79 -1.85
CA PRO A 154 -13.88 12.30 -3.07
C PRO A 154 -13.88 13.83 -3.17
N ALA A 155 -13.93 14.55 -2.04
CA ALA A 155 -13.95 16.02 -2.02
C ALA A 155 -12.61 16.65 -2.46
N THR A 156 -11.52 15.89 -2.41
CA THR A 156 -10.17 16.36 -2.76
C THR A 156 -9.54 15.56 -3.90
N LEU A 157 -10.32 14.69 -4.52
CA LEU A 157 -9.86 13.72 -5.51
C LEU A 157 -9.51 14.40 -6.83
N SER A 158 -8.25 14.29 -7.21
CA SER A 158 -7.78 14.42 -8.59
C SER A 158 -7.36 13.04 -9.06
N PHE A 159 -8.06 12.46 -10.04
CA PHE A 159 -7.76 11.12 -10.56
C PHE A 159 -7.93 11.10 -12.06
N VAL A 160 -6.84 10.79 -12.77
CA VAL A 160 -6.80 10.67 -14.22
C VAL A 160 -6.20 9.32 -14.55
N SER A 161 -6.94 8.50 -15.30
CA SER A 161 -6.43 7.27 -15.92
C SER A 161 -6.91 7.27 -17.36
N ASP A 162 -5.99 7.03 -18.30
CA ASP A 162 -6.34 6.80 -19.69
C ASP A 162 -6.66 5.32 -19.96
N ASP A 163 -6.99 5.03 -21.21
CA ASP A 163 -7.36 3.68 -21.68
C ASP A 163 -6.18 2.69 -21.65
N ASN A 164 -4.94 3.18 -21.60
CA ASN A 164 -3.73 2.34 -21.47
C ASN A 164 -3.36 2.09 -20.00
N GLY A 165 -4.08 2.70 -19.06
CA GLY A 165 -3.78 2.66 -17.64
C GLY A 165 -2.71 3.65 -17.20
N GLU A 166 -2.24 4.55 -18.06
CA GLU A 166 -1.34 5.63 -17.66
C GLU A 166 -2.13 6.78 -17.01
N GLY A 167 -1.49 7.50 -16.09
CA GLY A 167 -2.13 8.65 -15.46
C GLY A 167 -1.56 9.02 -14.11
N SER A 168 -2.40 9.63 -13.27
CA SER A 168 -1.98 10.09 -11.96
C SER A 168 -3.16 10.23 -11.01
N PHE A 169 -2.85 10.24 -9.73
CA PHE A 169 -3.81 10.53 -8.68
C PHE A 169 -3.22 11.47 -7.63
N ARG A 170 -4.11 12.22 -6.98
CA ARG A 170 -3.83 12.98 -5.76
C ARG A 170 -5.10 13.15 -4.94
N GLY A 171 -5.00 13.07 -3.62
CA GLY A 171 -6.13 13.34 -2.73
C GLY A 171 -5.80 13.11 -1.26
N LEU A 172 -6.69 13.56 -0.37
CA LEU A 172 -6.60 13.31 1.06
C LEU A 172 -6.74 11.81 1.33
N PHE A 173 -5.79 11.24 2.08
CA PHE A 173 -5.79 9.81 2.40
C PHE A 173 -6.92 9.45 3.36
N VAL A 174 -7.75 8.51 2.95
CA VAL A 174 -8.75 7.84 3.78
C VAL A 174 -8.28 6.43 4.07
N ASP A 175 -8.34 6.02 5.34
CA ASP A 175 -8.02 4.63 5.72
C ASP A 175 -8.95 3.66 4.98
N PRO A 176 -8.44 2.81 4.07
CA PRO A 176 -9.29 2.00 3.21
C PRO A 176 -10.11 0.96 3.96
N VAL A 177 -9.68 0.51 5.16
CA VAL A 177 -10.49 -0.44 5.95
C VAL A 177 -11.64 0.24 6.69
N ALA A 178 -11.55 1.56 6.89
CA ALA A 178 -12.63 2.36 7.47
C ALA A 178 -13.66 2.80 6.42
N HIS A 179 -13.38 2.59 5.12
CA HIS A 179 -14.28 2.95 4.04
C HIS A 179 -15.54 2.05 4.05
N HIS A 180 -16.73 2.65 3.97
CA HIS A 180 -18.02 1.94 4.07
C HIS A 180 -18.19 0.81 3.03
N SER A 181 -17.55 0.94 1.87
CA SER A 181 -17.62 -0.06 0.79
C SER A 181 -16.60 -1.21 0.95
N TYR A 182 -15.77 -1.19 2.00
CA TYR A 182 -14.77 -2.22 2.20
C TYR A 182 -15.41 -3.47 2.81
N VAL A 183 -15.19 -4.61 2.16
CA VAL A 183 -15.56 -5.93 2.68
C VAL A 183 -14.25 -6.64 3.05
N PRO A 184 -14.01 -6.93 4.34
CA PRO A 184 -12.81 -7.63 4.78
C PRO A 184 -12.64 -8.98 4.09
N LYS A 185 -11.41 -9.25 3.64
CA LYS A 185 -11.01 -10.56 3.06
C LYS A 185 -9.85 -11.21 3.83
N ALA A 186 -9.13 -10.40 4.58
CA ALA A 186 -7.95 -10.78 5.34
C ALA A 186 -7.88 -9.92 6.60
N VAL A 187 -7.08 -10.36 7.55
CA VAL A 187 -6.80 -9.66 8.81
C VAL A 187 -5.29 -9.55 8.98
N ALA A 188 -4.82 -8.37 9.39
CA ALA A 188 -3.44 -8.15 9.80
C ALA A 188 -3.35 -8.26 11.33
N THR A 189 -2.42 -9.07 11.83
CA THR A 189 -2.15 -9.25 13.27
C THR A 189 -0.70 -8.89 13.54
N THR A 190 -0.44 -8.00 14.50
CA THR A 190 0.92 -7.65 14.93
C THR A 190 1.65 -8.87 15.50
N ILE A 191 2.94 -9.01 15.19
CA ILE A 191 3.81 -10.12 15.65
C ILE A 191 5.17 -9.62 16.16
#